data_AF-A0A7J3MWH6-F1
#
_entry.id   AF-A0A7J3MWH6-F1
#
_cell.length_a   1.000
_cell.length_b   1.000
_cell.length_c   1.000
_cell.angle_alpha   90.00
_cell.angle_beta   90.00
_cell.angle_gamma   90.00
#
_symmetry.space_group_name_H-M   'P 1'
#
loop_
_entity.id
_entity.type
_entity.pdbx_description
1 polymer ?
#
loop_
_entity_poly.entity_id
_entity_poly.type
_entity_poly.pdbx_seq_one_letter_code
_entity_poly.pdbx_strand_id
1 'polypeptide(L)'
;MDPKNRRKLLMIKEVDILIDELVNNKEKYFDKNLVLNSEGRKLFSRIAKILMVLYPELRRTLSNYRSTPTFEGINKLVERLNEMKMSRIE
;
A
#
# COMPACT_ATOMS: atom_id res chain seq x y z
N MET A 1 23.42 8.88 -11.29
CA MET A 1 22.42 8.36 -10.32
C MET A 1 22.54 6.85 -10.28
N ASP A 2 22.78 6.25 -9.11
CA ASP A 2 22.94 4.80 -8.98
C ASP A 2 21.69 4.04 -9.50
N PRO A 3 21.82 2.98 -10.32
CA PRO A 3 20.69 2.23 -10.86
C PRO A 3 19.73 1.67 -9.80
N LYS A 4 20.22 1.29 -8.61
CA LYS A 4 19.39 0.80 -7.51
C LYS A 4 18.50 1.91 -6.94
N ASN A 5 19.01 3.13 -6.86
CA ASN A 5 18.24 4.30 -6.42
C ASN A 5 17.11 4.64 -7.41
N ARG A 6 17.37 4.47 -8.72
CA ARG A 6 16.34 4.64 -9.76
C ARG A 6 15.21 3.62 -9.62
N ARG A 7 15.55 2.34 -9.44
CA ARG A 7 14.56 1.26 -9.30
C ARG A 7 13.70 1.46 -8.05
N LYS A 8 14.32 1.82 -6.93
CA LYS A 8 13.60 2.11 -5.67
C LYS A 8 12.60 3.27 -5.86
N LEU A 9 13.01 4.36 -6.51
CA LEU A 9 12.14 5.51 -6.78
C LEU A 9 10.93 5.13 -7.64
N LEU A 10 11.13 4.32 -8.68
CA LEU A 10 10.03 3.85 -9.54
C LEU A 10 9.02 3.00 -8.76
N MET A 11 9.51 2.11 -7.89
CA MET A 11 8.65 1.29 -7.03
C MET A 11 7.84 2.11 -6.02
N ILE A 12 8.43 3.17 -5.45
CA ILE A 12 7.72 4.10 -4.55
C ILE A 12 6.59 4.79 -5.32
N LYS A 13 6.87 5.34 -6.50
CA LYS A 13 5.85 5.97 -7.36
C LYS A 13 4.74 5.00 -7.76
N GLU A 14 5.09 3.76 -8.08
CA GLU A 14 4.12 2.72 -8.41
C GLU A 14 3.18 2.43 -7.24
N VAL A 15 3.72 2.29 -6.02
CA VAL A 15 2.89 2.10 -4.81
C VAL A 15 1.94 3.28 -4.61
N ASP A 16 2.40 4.51 -4.82
CA ASP A 16 1.59 5.70 -4.62
C ASP A 16 0.41 5.75 -5.58
N ILE A 17 0.64 5.44 -6.86
CA ILE A 17 -0.42 5.34 -7.87
C ILE A 17 -1.44 4.26 -7.50
N LEU A 18 -0.98 3.07 -7.10
CA LEU A 18 -1.87 1.95 -6.77
C LEU A 18 -2.68 2.20 -5.49
N ILE A 19 -2.09 2.87 -4.49
CA ILE A 19 -2.79 3.26 -3.27
C ILE A 19 -3.85 4.32 -3.57
N ASP A 20 -3.50 5.33 -4.37
CA ASP A 20 -4.43 6.38 -4.77
C ASP A 20 -5.61 5.79 -5.55
N GLU A 21 -5.33 4.89 -6.49
CA GLU A 21 -6.36 4.13 -7.21
C GLU A 21 -7.27 3.36 -6.24
N LEU A 22 -6.69 2.66 -5.25
CA LEU A 22 -7.44 1.86 -4.29
C LEU A 22 -8.37 2.72 -3.43
N VAL A 23 -7.85 3.83 -2.88
CA VAL A 23 -8.58 4.68 -1.93
C VAL A 23 -9.63 5.54 -2.62
N ASN A 24 -9.31 6.13 -3.79
CA ASN A 24 -10.22 7.04 -4.49
C ASN A 24 -11.32 6.33 -5.28
N ASN A 25 -11.15 5.04 -5.62
CA ASN A 25 -12.17 4.25 -6.31
C ASN A 25 -12.86 3.25 -5.37
N LYS A 26 -13.32 3.76 -4.23
CA LYS A 26 -13.85 2.94 -3.14
C LYS A 26 -14.97 1.98 -3.57
N GLU A 27 -15.90 2.45 -4.38
CA GLU A 27 -17.04 1.65 -4.87
C GLU A 27 -16.62 0.48 -5.77
N LYS A 28 -15.46 0.57 -6.41
CA LYS A 28 -14.90 -0.47 -7.27
C LYS A 28 -14.19 -1.56 -6.46
N TYR A 29 -13.51 -1.17 -5.37
CA TYR A 29 -12.58 -2.05 -4.67
C TYR A 29 -13.04 -2.52 -3.30
N PHE A 30 -14.06 -1.88 -2.74
CA PHE A 30 -14.64 -2.24 -1.45
C PHE A 30 -16.08 -2.69 -1.62
N ASP A 31 -16.52 -3.61 -0.78
CA ASP A 31 -17.92 -3.99 -0.67
C ASP A 31 -18.72 -2.95 0.13
N LYS A 32 -20.02 -3.19 0.27
CA LYS A 32 -20.93 -2.35 1.08
C LYS A 32 -20.54 -2.24 2.56
N ASN A 33 -19.73 -3.16 3.07
CA ASN A 33 -19.23 -3.17 4.44
C ASN A 33 -17.84 -2.52 4.56
N LEU A 34 -17.35 -1.90 3.50
CA LEU A 34 -16.03 -1.27 3.42
C LEU A 34 -14.86 -2.24 3.61
N VAL A 35 -15.04 -3.48 3.17
CA VAL A 35 -14.01 -4.51 3.13
C VAL A 35 -13.57 -4.73 1.69
N LEU A 36 -12.27 -4.96 1.45
CA LEU A 36 -11.79 -5.25 0.09
C LEU A 36 -12.53 -6.43 -0.53
N ASN A 37 -13.11 -6.18 -1.70
CA ASN A 37 -13.68 -7.21 -2.55
C ASN A 37 -12.56 -7.99 -3.28
N SER A 38 -12.92 -8.90 -4.19
CA SER A 38 -11.96 -9.71 -4.93
C SER A 38 -10.95 -8.86 -5.74
N GLU A 39 -11.41 -7.81 -6.42
CA GLU A 39 -10.57 -6.90 -7.19
C GLU A 39 -9.68 -6.04 -6.29
N GLY A 40 -10.25 -5.52 -5.20
CA GLY A 40 -9.49 -4.77 -4.19
C GLY A 40 -8.39 -5.61 -3.56
N ARG A 41 -8.65 -6.89 -3.26
CA ARG A 41 -7.64 -7.83 -2.74
C ARG A 41 -6.52 -8.10 -3.74
N LYS A 42 -6.82 -8.18 -5.04
CA LYS A 42 -5.80 -8.32 -6.09
C LYS A 42 -4.89 -7.09 -6.13
N LEU A 43 -5.49 -5.90 -6.15
CA LEU A 43 -4.76 -4.63 -6.15
C LEU A 43 -3.89 -4.48 -4.89
N PHE A 44 -4.45 -4.75 -3.71
CA PHE A 44 -3.72 -4.72 -2.45
C PHE A 44 -2.59 -5.74 -2.39
N SER A 45 -2.76 -6.94 -2.96
CA SER A 45 -1.68 -7.93 -3.03
C SER A 45 -0.48 -7.41 -3.83
N ARG A 46 -0.71 -6.67 -4.93
CA ARG A 46 0.35 -6.01 -5.70
C ARG A 46 1.06 -4.94 -4.87
N ILE A 47 0.30 -4.06 -4.19
CA ILE A 47 0.84 -3.05 -3.28
C ILE A 47 1.72 -3.71 -2.21
N ALA A 48 1.20 -4.72 -1.52
CA ALA A 48 1.90 -5.42 -0.46
C ALA A 48 3.21 -6.09 -0.93
N LYS A 49 3.24 -6.63 -2.16
CA LYS A 49 4.48 -7.20 -2.74
C LYS A 49 5.57 -6.14 -2.89
N ILE A 50 5.22 -4.96 -3.41
CA ILE A 50 6.19 -3.88 -3.59
C ILE A 50 6.64 -3.33 -2.24
N LEU A 51 5.70 -3.14 -1.30
CA LEU A 51 6.00 -2.68 0.05
C LEU A 51 6.92 -3.64 0.81
N MET A 52 6.76 -4.96 0.68
CA MET A 52 7.68 -5.93 1.31
C MET A 52 9.12 -5.83 0.77
N VAL A 53 9.31 -5.40 -0.48
CA VAL A 53 10.64 -5.18 -1.07
C VAL A 53 11.23 -3.86 -0.58
N LEU A 54 10.42 -2.81 -0.50
CA LEU A 54 10.86 -1.46 -0.10
C LEU A 54 11.05 -1.31 1.42
N TYR A 55 10.22 -2.00 2.19
CA TYR A 55 10.07 -1.90 3.64
C TYR A 55 9.80 -3.30 4.26
N PRO A 56 10.80 -4.19 4.31
CA PRO A 56 10.63 -5.55 4.86
C PRO A 56 10.07 -5.58 6.29
N GLU A 57 10.27 -4.52 7.08
CA GLU A 57 9.76 -4.32 8.44
C GLU A 57 8.22 -4.32 8.50
N LEU A 58 7.54 -3.96 7.40
CA LEU A 58 6.08 -3.94 7.31
C LEU A 58 5.46 -5.33 7.13
N ARG A 59 6.26 -6.40 6.99
CA ARG A 59 5.75 -7.75 6.68
C ARG A 59 4.66 -8.23 7.65
N ARG A 60 4.84 -8.02 8.96
CA ARG A 60 3.84 -8.39 9.99
C ARG A 60 2.56 -7.57 9.83
N THR A 61 2.72 -6.26 9.68
CA THR A 61 1.62 -5.30 9.47
C THR A 61 0.79 -5.65 8.22
N LEU A 62 1.45 -5.91 7.08
CA LEU A 62 0.79 -6.29 5.84
C LEU A 62 0.07 -7.65 5.94
N SER A 63 0.60 -8.59 6.72
CA SER A 63 -0.08 -9.86 6.98
C SER A 63 -1.41 -9.66 7.71
N ASN A 64 -1.44 -8.76 8.69
CA ASN A 64 -2.67 -8.46 9.43
C ASN A 64 -3.72 -7.81 8.53
N TYR A 65 -3.31 -6.88 7.65
CA TYR A 65 -4.22 -6.25 6.70
C TYR A 65 -4.76 -7.20 5.63
N ARG A 66 -4.03 -8.27 5.28
CA ARG A 66 -4.56 -9.32 4.37
C ARG A 66 -5.70 -10.11 4.99
N SER A 67 -5.63 -10.36 6.30
CA SER A 67 -6.67 -11.08 7.04
C SER A 67 -7.91 -10.23 7.24
N THR A 68 -7.74 -8.92 7.51
CA THR A 68 -8.85 -7.99 7.77
C THR A 68 -8.70 -6.71 6.93
N PRO A 69 -8.99 -6.76 5.61
CA PRO A 69 -8.71 -5.65 4.71
C PRO A 69 -9.86 -4.63 4.69
N THR A 70 -10.03 -3.89 5.78
CA THR A 70 -11.03 -2.80 5.85
C THR A 70 -10.48 -1.50 5.27
N PHE A 71 -11.36 -0.63 4.78
CA PHE A 71 -11.00 0.71 4.32
C PHE A 71 -10.24 1.51 5.39
N GLU A 72 -10.69 1.44 6.64
CA GLU A 72 -9.99 2.06 7.77
C GLU A 72 -8.58 1.49 7.97
N GLY A 73 -8.44 0.16 7.87
CA GLY A 73 -7.13 -0.49 7.94
C GLY A 73 -6.19 -0.04 6.83
N ILE A 74 -6.71 0.11 5.61
CA ILE A 74 -5.95 0.65 4.48
C ILE A 74 -5.55 2.10 4.73
N ASN A 75 -6.43 2.97 5.23
CA ASN A 75 -6.08 4.36 5.55
C ASN A 75 -4.97 4.45 6.62
N LYS A 76 -5.05 3.64 7.67
CA LYS A 76 -3.98 3.54 8.68
C LYS A 76 -2.64 3.10 8.09
N LEU A 77 -2.66 2.21 7.08
CA LEU A 77 -1.45 1.85 6.35
C LEU A 77 -0.91 3.04 5.56
N VAL A 78 -1.77 3.82 4.89
CA VAL A 78 -1.38 5.02 4.14
C VAL A 78 -0.74 6.07 5.04
N GLU A 79 -1.35 6.36 6.20
CA GLU A 79 -0.79 7.27 7.21
C GLU A 79 0.61 6.84 7.63
N ARG A 80 0.77 5.56 8.00
CA ARG A 80 2.07 5.00 8.39
C ARG A 80 3.12 5.07 7.29
N LEU A 81 2.72 4.87 6.03
CA LEU A 81 3.62 5.01 4.88
C LEU A 81 4.04 6.48 4.68
N ASN A 82 3.13 7.43 4.89
CA ASN A 82 3.44 8.85 4.80
C ASN A 82 4.40 9.29 5.92
N GLU A 83 4.20 8.82 7.16
CA GLU A 83 5.13 9.03 8.27
C GLU A 83 6.54 8.51 7.91
N MET A 84 6.64 7.29 7.38
CA MET A 84 7.91 6.68 6.96
C MET A 84 8.59 7.44 5.83
N LYS A 85 7.82 8.08 4.93
CA LYS A 85 8.38 8.95 3.88
C LYS A 85 8.89 10.26 4.45
N MET A 86 8.14 10.88 5.37
CA MET A 86 8.51 12.16 6.00
C MET A 86 9.78 12.02 6.86
N SER A 87 9.96 10.92 7.60
CA SER A 87 11.18 10.66 8.38
C SER A 87 12.43 10.34 7.54
N ARG A 88 12.32 10.22 6.22
CA ARG A 88 13.44 9.97 5.29
C ARG A 88 13.82 11.21 4.46
N ILE A 89 13.15 12.34 4.70
CA ILE A 89 13.41 13.64 4.07
C ILE A 89 14.20 14.57 5.01
N GLU A 90 14.40 14.18 6.27
CA GLU A 90 15.31 14.84 7.22
C GLU A 90 16.74 14.30 7.14
#